data_AF-A0A439K912-F1
#
_entry.id   AF-A0A439K912-F1
#
_cell.length_a   1.000
_cell.length_b   1.000
_cell.length_c   1.000
_cell.angle_alpha   90.00
_cell.angle_beta   90.00
_cell.angle_gamma   90.00
#
_symmetry.space_group_name_H-M   'P 1'
#
loop_
_entity.id
_entity.type
_entity.pdbx_description
1 polymer ?
#
loop_
_entity_poly.entity_id
_entity_poly.type
_entity_poly.pdbx_seq_one_letter_code
_entity_poly.pdbx_strand_id
1 'polypeptide(L)' 'MSDMPRIAVLPFDDMSAGADQGYLSDAVAEGIITELSRSKTYAVIARNSSFRYRDKPTDARQIGDELGVDYLLEG' A
#
# COMPACT_ATOMS: atom_id res chain seq x y z
N MET A 1 -13.78 -22.83 0.53
CA MET A 1 -12.69 -22.16 1.27
C MET A 1 -12.83 -20.70 0.95
N SER A 2 -13.11 -19.82 1.91
CA SER A 2 -13.07 -18.39 1.62
C SER A 2 -11.60 -18.06 1.43
N ASP A 3 -11.22 -17.64 0.23
CA ASP A 3 -9.86 -17.15 0.02
C ASP A 3 -9.62 -15.98 0.97
N MET A 4 -8.42 -15.92 1.54
CA MET A 4 -8.05 -14.87 2.47
C MET A 4 -7.95 -13.57 1.68
N PRO A 5 -8.71 -12.51 2.02
CA PRO A 5 -8.69 -11.27 1.27
C PRO A 5 -7.28 -10.68 1.24
N ARG A 6 -6.86 -10.25 0.06
CA ARG A 6 -5.51 -9.74 -0.22
C ARG A 6 -5.53 -8.23 -0.22
N ILE A 7 -4.57 -7.61 0.47
CA ILE A 7 -4.48 -6.16 0.58
C ILE A 7 -3.09 -5.65 0.22
N ALA A 8 -3.05 -4.57 -0.56
CA ALA A 8 -1.86 -3.77 -0.79
C ALA A 8 -2.02 -2.38 -0.18
N VAL A 9 -0.95 -1.88 0.42
CA VAL A 9 -0.83 -0.52 0.93
C VAL A 9 0.17 0.22 0.04
N LEU A 10 -0.28 1.25 -0.65
CA LEU A 10 0.55 2.13 -1.46
C LEU A 10 1.27 3.16 -0.59
N PRO A 11 2.43 3.68 -1.03
CA PRO A 11 3.05 4.82 -0.38
C PRO A 11 2.09 6.01 -0.45
N PHE A 12 1.90 6.69 0.68
CA PHE A 12 1.05 7.88 0.73
C PHE A 12 1.73 9.06 0.06
N ASP A 13 0.93 9.94 -0.53
CA ASP A 13 1.41 11.19 -1.12
C ASP A 13 1.95 12.11 -0.02
N ASP A 14 3.10 12.73 -0.28
CA ASP A 14 3.61 13.79 0.59
C ASP A 14 3.03 15.14 0.14
N MET A 15 1.96 15.57 0.82
CA MET A 15 1.33 16.87 0.57
C MET A 15 1.95 18.01 1.40
N SER A 16 3.09 17.77 2.07
CA SER A 16 3.78 18.80 2.84
C SER A 16 4.38 19.88 1.94
N ALA A 17 4.24 21.15 2.32
CA ALA A 17 4.80 22.28 1.56
C ALA A 17 6.33 22.46 1.74
N GLY A 18 7.00 21.53 2.41
CA GLY A 18 8.44 21.57 2.72
C GLY A 18 9.21 20.40 2.12
N ALA A 19 10.53 20.39 2.29
CA ALA A 19 11.42 19.30 1.86
C ALA A 19 11.34 18.07 2.78
N ASP A 20 10.16 17.74 3.28
CA ASP A 20 9.97 16.47 3.96
C ASP A 20 9.96 15.39 2.86
N GLN A 21 10.81 14.37 3.00
CA GLN A 21 11.23 13.53 1.86
C GLN A 21 10.27 12.34 1.64
N GLY A 22 8.97 12.48 1.95
CA GLY A 22 8.04 11.35 1.99
C GLY A 22 8.35 10.35 3.10
N TYR A 23 9.28 10.66 4.01
CA TYR A 23 9.71 9.74 5.07
C TYR A 23 8.57 9.43 6.04
N LEU A 24 7.77 10.44 6.39
CA LEU A 24 6.60 10.24 7.24
C LEU A 24 5.56 9.36 6.55
N SER A 25 5.22 9.67 5.29
CA SER A 25 4.30 8.87 4.47
C SER A 25 4.74 7.41 4.36
N ASP A 26 6.05 7.18 4.19
CA ASP A 26 6.63 5.84 4.12
C ASP A 26 6.57 5.10 5.46
N ALA A 27 6.89 5.80 6.56
CA ALA A 27 6.80 5.23 7.90
C ALA A 27 5.35 4.86 8.27
N VAL A 28 4.37 5.66 7.84
CA VAL A 28 2.94 5.36 8.04
C VAL A 28 2.53 4.13 7.23
N ALA A 29 2.88 4.07 5.94
CA ALA A 29 2.60 2.90 5.11
C ALA A 29 3.24 1.62 5.68
N GLU A 30 4.48 1.69 6.14
CA GLU A 30 5.16 0.57 6.80
C GLU A 30 4.48 0.15 8.10
N GLY A 31 4.03 1.10 8.92
CA GLY A 31 3.28 0.83 10.14
C GLY A 31 1.99 0.06 9.86
N ILE A 32 1.25 0.47 8.83
CA ILE A 32 0.01 -0.20 8.42
C ILE A 32 0.30 -1.61 7.89
N ILE A 33 1.30 -1.76 7.02
CA ILE A 33 1.72 -3.09 6.51
C ILE A 33 2.09 -4.00 7.68
N THR A 34 2.82 -3.49 8.66
CA THR A 34 3.24 -4.25 9.85
C THR A 34 2.04 -4.72 10.67
N GLU A 35 1.11 -3.82 10.98
CA GLU A 35 -0.07 -4.16 11.78
C GLU A 35 -1.02 -5.10 11.03
N LEU A 36 -1.22 -4.90 9.73
CA LEU A 36 -2.00 -5.82 8.89
C LEU A 36 -1.33 -7.19 8.79
N SER A 37 0.00 -7.26 8.72
CA SER A 37 0.74 -8.53 8.64
C SER A 37 0.64 -9.35 9.93
N ARG A 38 0.34 -8.70 11.06
CA ARG A 38 0.08 -9.38 12.34
C ARG A 38 -1.36 -9.90 12.44
N SER A 39 -2.26 -9.38 11.62
CA SER A 39 -3.64 -9.87 11.51
C SER A 39 -3.70 -11.16 10.68
N LYS A 40 -4.56 -12.11 11.10
CA LYS A 40 -4.82 -13.35 10.34
C LYS A 40 -5.98 -13.20 9.35
N THR A 41 -6.49 -11.99 9.19
CA THR A 41 -7.67 -11.71 8.37
C THR A 41 -7.30 -11.40 6.91
N TYR A 42 -6.07 -10.94 6.66
CA TYR A 42 -5.63 -10.51 5.33
C TYR A 42 -4.29 -11.14 4.93
N ALA A 43 -4.14 -11.41 3.65
CA ALA A 43 -2.85 -11.65 3.03
C ALA A 43 -2.27 -10.31 2.55
N VAL A 44 -1.18 -9.86 3.17
CA VAL A 44 -0.59 -8.54 2.88
C VAL A 44 0.45 -8.66 1.77
N ILE A 45 0.34 -7.81 0.76
CA ILE A 45 1.33 -7.72 -0.32
C ILE A 45 2.62 -7.09 0.20
N ALA A 46 3.75 -7.64 -0.23
CA ALA A 46 5.06 -7.15 0.16
C ALA A 46 5.26 -5.67 -0.22
N ARG A 47 5.80 -4.88 0.71
CA ARG A 47 6.10 -3.45 0.59
C ARG A 47 6.73 -3.09 -0.76
N ASN A 48 7.77 -3.82 -1.17
CA ASN A 48 8.49 -3.52 -2.41
C ASN A 48 7.62 -3.65 -3.66
N SER A 49 6.59 -4.49 -3.65
CA SER A 49 5.66 -4.61 -4.78
C SER A 49 4.78 -3.37 -4.90
N SER A 50 4.26 -2.88 -3.76
CA SER A 50 3.40 -1.69 -3.69
C SER A 50 4.16 -0.39 -3.95
N PHE A 51 5.38 -0.25 -3.41
CA PHE A 51 6.16 0.99 -3.50
C PHE A 51 6.68 1.28 -4.92
N ARG A 52 6.63 0.32 -5.85
CA ARG A 52 6.92 0.54 -7.28
C ARG A 52 5.89 1.44 -7.97
N TYR A 53 4.76 1.71 -7.34
CA TYR A 53 3.70 2.58 -7.87
C TYR A 53 3.77 4.03 -7.38
N ARG A 54 4.78 4.39 -6.56
CA ARG A 54 5.00 5.79 -6.17
C ARG A 54 5.07 6.71 -7.38
N ASP A 55 4.43 7.88 -7.30
CA ASP A 55 4.44 8.95 -8.29
C ASP A 55 3.98 8.52 -9.70
N LYS A 56 3.32 7.35 -9.80
CA LYS A 56 2.76 6.88 -11.07
C LYS A 56 1.30 7.30 -11.14
N PRO A 57 0.88 8.00 -12.21
CA PRO A 57 -0.52 8.30 -12.47
C PRO A 57 -1.24 7.05 -13.01
N THR A 58 -1.29 5.98 -12.22
CA THR A 58 -1.94 4.72 -12.58
C THR A 58 -3.25 4.61 -11.83
N ASP A 59 -4.31 4.14 -12.51
CA ASP A 59 -5.62 3.93 -11.88
C ASP A 59 -5.52 2.86 -10.79
N ALA A 60 -6.10 3.13 -9.61
CA ALA A 60 -6.13 2.21 -8.47
C ALA A 60 -6.65 0.80 -8.84
N ARG A 61 -7.61 0.69 -9.77
CA ARG A 61 -8.10 -0.61 -10.25
C ARG A 61 -7.03 -1.37 -11.01
N GLN A 62 -6.30 -0.68 -11.89
CA GLN A 62 -5.20 -1.30 -12.63
C GLN A 62 -4.11 -1.81 -11.69
N ILE A 63 -3.73 -1.01 -10.68
CA ILE A 63 -2.76 -1.42 -9.67
C ILE A 63 -3.28 -2.64 -8.89
N GLY A 64 -4.56 -2.64 -8.52
CA GLY A 64 -5.23 -3.75 -7.85
C GLY A 64 -5.18 -5.06 -8.66
N ASP A 65 -5.47 -4.96 -9.96
CA ASP A 65 -5.43 -6.08 -10.91
C ASP A 65 -3.98 -6.59 -11.10
N GLU A 66 -3.00 -5.70 -11.26
CA GLU A 66 -1.58 -6.07 -11.41
C GLU A 66 -1.01 -6.74 -10.16
N LEU A 67 -1.42 -6.29 -8.97
CA LEU A 67 -1.00 -6.86 -7.68
C LEU A 67 -1.82 -8.09 -7.27
N GLY A 68 -2.97 -8.32 -7.92
CA GLY A 68 -3.91 -9.38 -7.57
C GLY A 68 -4.45 -9.22 -6.15
N VAL A 69 -4.96 -8.03 -5.82
CA VAL A 69 -5.51 -7.70 -4.49
C VAL A 69 -7.00 -7.39 -4.54
N ASP A 70 -7.70 -7.74 -3.47
CA ASP A 70 -9.11 -7.42 -3.26
C ASP A 70 -9.29 -5.99 -2.73
N TYR A 71 -8.26 -5.48 -2.04
CA TYR A 71 -8.25 -4.15 -1.43
C TYR A 71 -6.94 -3.42 -1.71
N LEU A 72 -7.06 -2.15 -2.08
CA LEU A 72 -5.95 -1.23 -2.23
C LEU A 72 -6.15 -0.06 -1.26
N LEU A 73 -5.12 0.26 -0.48
CA LEU A 73 -5.11 1.39 0.44
C LEU A 73 -4.12 2.44 -0.06
N GLU A 74 -4.62 3.65 -0.32
CA GLU A 74 -3.88 4.81 -0.85
C GLU A 74 -4.35 6.10 -0.13
N GLY A 75 -3.60 7.19 -0.29
CA GLY A 75 -3.98 8.52 0.21
C GLY A 75 -2.81 9.50 0.29
#